data_AF-A0A9P9QMT6-F1
#
_entry.id   AF-A0A9P9QMT6-F1
#
_cell.length_a   1.000
_cell.length_b   1.000
_cell.length_c   1.000
_cell.angle_alpha   90.00
_cell.angle_beta   90.00
_cell.angle_gamma   90.00
#
_symmetry.space_group_name_H-M   'P 1'
#
loop_
_entity.id
_entity.type
_entity.pdbx_description
1 polymer ?
#
loop_
_entity_poly.entity_id
_entity_poly.type
_entity_poly.pdbx_seq_one_letter_code
_entity_poly.pdbx_strand_id
1 'polypeptide(L)'
;MKFLLHFFLCLVLAFTGFAAAGVVAESGALGKDASTLDTDKLILTQRKGEVGLGDMAEQRQALVETWIGRAAINMGWVNGDTLYKVAKSTLERKCPEHSSHRCTDEYVEIINTSRVTTPPHVAEDAWVRMRVHGEWYTEKMRQVLIELAAMTMQQLTTGENCYEVISMPGRGTACNIGNFIYINMPSYLVGSHDRNYIRVDLEQSKGAVFNKFKCCRSLDKVDKVTDTKKEQVSWLYGGVTFTRDAKCLISFQTTCGQCGPKCDSCGVICPDACPHHKCGNLEARVDSVSNNTTKNTIIVDTPSLMPEVAATNSNATILSAQKEKWDSVRWQHNGKALIETWVGRSAVNVGRLTGKKLYETMKLLLEDRCPNNDVSHECKYEYGSNSGIATSRITKFPNIAEDANLHMKVHAKFDNGDIHAKLIELAARTMESLTSTAENCYIVPGHDVQCNMADFVYINLPELRYSRNFIRVDLKSDKKDVYGEFKCCRSLNKVDEVNDHNRMDIQKLWGKEFSRDAKYLIAFQTTCGECGSKCDSCGWQCDDVCPDHDCK
;
A
#
# COMPACT_ATOMS: atom_id res chain seq x y z
N MET A 1 17.17 43.39 -44.16
CA MET A 1 15.87 42.66 -44.16
C MET A 1 15.56 41.89 -45.45
N LYS A 2 15.89 42.37 -46.66
CA LYS A 2 15.61 41.61 -47.91
C LYS A 2 16.41 40.29 -48.08
N PHE A 3 17.56 40.17 -47.42
CA PHE A 3 18.41 38.96 -47.48
C PHE A 3 17.90 37.80 -46.62
N LEU A 4 17.26 38.09 -45.47
CA LEU A 4 16.69 37.06 -44.60
C LEU A 4 15.45 36.40 -45.20
N LEU A 5 14.66 37.16 -45.98
CA LEU A 5 13.46 36.64 -46.64
C LEU A 5 13.80 35.66 -47.77
N HIS A 6 14.91 35.88 -48.49
CA HIS A 6 15.37 34.95 -49.53
C HIS A 6 15.94 33.66 -48.95
N PHE A 7 16.62 33.72 -47.79
CA PHE A 7 17.16 32.53 -47.15
C PHE A 7 16.05 31.59 -46.66
N PHE A 8 14.96 32.14 -46.10
CA PHE A 8 13.80 31.33 -45.68
C PHE A 8 12.98 30.79 -46.86
N LEU A 9 12.88 31.53 -47.98
CA LEU A 9 12.15 31.03 -49.16
C LEU A 9 12.86 29.83 -49.83
N CYS A 10 14.19 29.84 -49.86
CA CYS A 10 14.97 28.71 -50.39
C CYS A 10 14.92 27.47 -49.48
N LEU A 11 14.81 27.65 -48.16
CA LEU A 11 14.74 26.53 -47.21
C LEU A 11 13.40 25.78 -47.27
N VAL A 12 12.30 26.49 -47.57
CA VAL A 12 10.96 25.90 -47.70
C VAL A 12 10.80 25.11 -49.02
N LEU A 13 11.49 25.52 -50.09
CA LEU A 13 11.48 24.80 -51.37
C LEU A 13 12.36 23.53 -51.37
N ALA A 14 13.30 23.39 -50.42
CA ALA A 14 14.12 22.19 -50.28
C ALA A 14 13.39 21.02 -49.58
N PHE A 15 12.27 21.27 -48.88
CA PHE A 15 11.58 20.25 -48.07
C PHE A 15 10.32 19.66 -48.72
N THR A 16 9.88 20.14 -49.88
CA THR A 16 8.67 19.62 -50.57
C THR A 16 8.98 18.64 -51.72
N GLY A 17 10.19 18.07 -51.77
CA GLY A 17 10.71 17.30 -52.91
C GLY A 17 10.89 15.79 -52.71
N PHE A 18 10.16 15.13 -51.79
CA PHE A 18 10.19 13.66 -51.65
C PHE A 18 8.77 13.06 -51.64
N ALA A 19 8.13 13.08 -52.79
CA ALA A 19 7.10 12.12 -53.17
C ALA A 19 7.10 11.99 -54.70
N ALA A 20 6.96 10.76 -55.20
CA ALA A 20 6.85 10.36 -56.61
C ALA A 20 8.16 10.05 -57.38
N ALA A 21 8.60 8.79 -57.26
CA ALA A 21 9.09 7.94 -58.36
C ALA A 21 9.00 6.49 -57.83
N GLY A 22 8.24 5.54 -58.39
CA GLY A 22 7.84 5.36 -59.77
C GLY A 22 8.91 4.57 -60.52
N VAL A 23 9.05 3.27 -60.24
CA VAL A 23 9.83 2.35 -61.08
C VAL A 23 8.92 1.18 -61.49
N VAL A 24 8.74 1.08 -62.80
CA VAL A 24 8.04 0.04 -63.55
C VAL A 24 9.09 -0.73 -64.36
N ALA A 25 8.77 -2.01 -64.61
CA ALA A 25 9.42 -2.97 -65.52
C ALA A 25 10.59 -3.77 -64.89
N GLU A 26 10.73 -5.09 -65.07
CA GLU A 26 10.36 -5.92 -66.21
C GLU A 26 9.84 -7.33 -65.85
N SER A 27 9.15 -7.87 -66.84
CA SER A 27 8.54 -9.17 -67.06
C SER A 27 9.45 -10.40 -66.94
N GLY A 28 8.85 -11.51 -66.47
CA GLY A 28 9.38 -12.87 -66.66
C GLY A 28 8.30 -13.91 -66.40
N ALA A 29 7.65 -14.38 -67.46
CA ALA A 29 6.59 -15.38 -67.45
C ALA A 29 7.13 -16.79 -67.15
N LEU A 30 6.37 -17.61 -66.40
CA LEU A 30 6.06 -19.03 -66.67
C LEU A 30 5.40 -19.68 -65.44
N GLY A 31 4.34 -20.45 -65.67
CA GLY A 31 3.99 -21.57 -64.79
C GLY A 31 2.59 -21.55 -64.17
N LYS A 32 1.65 -22.07 -64.94
CA LYS A 32 0.33 -22.59 -64.59
C LYS A 32 0.18 -23.28 -63.22
N ASP A 33 -1.09 -23.19 -62.78
CA ASP A 33 -1.90 -24.19 -62.06
C ASP A 33 -2.19 -23.99 -60.56
N ALA A 34 -3.48 -24.23 -60.28
CA ALA A 34 -4.12 -24.64 -59.04
C ALA A 34 -4.60 -23.57 -58.05
N SER A 35 -5.91 -23.32 -58.17
CA SER A 35 -6.92 -23.25 -57.11
C SER A 35 -6.82 -22.15 -56.04
N THR A 36 -7.84 -21.29 -56.07
CA THR A 36 -8.45 -20.58 -54.95
C THR A 36 -8.27 -21.29 -53.60
N LEU A 37 -7.38 -20.77 -52.76
CA LEU A 37 -7.30 -21.10 -51.34
C LEU A 37 -7.82 -19.91 -50.54
N ASP A 38 -8.98 -20.15 -49.92
CA ASP A 38 -9.71 -19.30 -49.01
C ASP A 38 -8.86 -18.97 -47.76
N THR A 39 -8.30 -17.76 -47.70
CA THR A 39 -7.40 -17.31 -46.62
C THR A 39 -8.10 -17.04 -45.28
N ASP A 40 -9.43 -17.12 -45.22
CA ASP A 40 -10.19 -16.89 -43.98
C ASP A 40 -10.33 -18.14 -43.08
N LYS A 41 -9.73 -19.27 -43.48
CA LYS A 41 -9.75 -20.52 -42.68
C LYS A 41 -8.40 -20.99 -42.13
N LEU A 42 -7.29 -20.28 -42.38
CA LEU A 42 -5.94 -20.74 -42.01
C LEU A 42 -5.37 -20.14 -40.70
N ILE A 43 -6.18 -19.45 -39.89
CA ILE A 43 -5.77 -18.96 -38.55
C ILE A 43 -6.35 -19.83 -37.40
N LEU A 44 -7.18 -20.83 -37.71
CA LEU A 44 -7.91 -21.63 -36.70
C LEU A 44 -7.35 -23.03 -36.40
N THR A 45 -6.19 -23.41 -36.96
CA THR A 45 -5.72 -24.82 -36.85
C THR A 45 -4.23 -25.02 -36.55
N GLN A 46 -3.55 -24.07 -35.89
CA GLN A 46 -2.20 -24.32 -35.35
C GLN A 46 -2.02 -23.75 -33.93
N ARG A 47 -2.58 -24.49 -32.96
CA ARG A 47 -2.03 -24.81 -31.63
C ARG A 47 -3.17 -25.31 -30.72
N LYS A 48 -3.74 -26.47 -31.07
CA LYS A 48 -4.19 -27.44 -30.07
C LYS A 48 -2.96 -28.23 -29.62
N GLY A 49 -2.02 -27.56 -28.97
CA GLY A 49 -1.14 -28.23 -28.03
C GLY A 49 -1.96 -28.29 -26.75
N GLU A 50 -2.32 -29.49 -26.32
CA GLU A 50 -3.01 -29.75 -25.06
C GLU A 50 -2.16 -29.25 -23.90
N VAL A 51 -2.29 -27.96 -23.58
CA VAL A 51 -2.02 -27.48 -22.22
C VAL A 51 -3.21 -27.98 -21.41
N GLY A 52 -2.95 -28.88 -20.47
CA GLY A 52 -3.97 -29.57 -19.69
C GLY A 52 -5.01 -28.59 -19.13
N LEU A 53 -6.23 -28.66 -19.66
CA LEU A 53 -7.42 -27.96 -19.15
C LEU A 53 -7.82 -28.42 -17.72
N GLY A 54 -7.14 -29.42 -17.17
CA GLY A 54 -7.43 -30.00 -15.85
C GLY A 54 -7.21 -29.02 -14.70
N ASP A 55 -6.21 -28.13 -14.78
CA ASP A 55 -5.85 -27.25 -13.66
C ASP A 55 -6.53 -25.87 -13.71
N MET A 56 -7.16 -25.49 -14.83
CA MET A 56 -7.96 -24.25 -14.92
C MET A 56 -9.37 -24.38 -14.30
N ALA A 57 -9.82 -25.60 -14.00
CA ALA A 57 -11.20 -25.86 -13.58
C ALA A 57 -11.55 -25.31 -12.18
N GLU A 58 -10.57 -24.95 -11.34
CA GLU A 58 -10.83 -24.39 -10.01
C GLU A 58 -11.10 -22.88 -10.01
N GLN A 59 -10.59 -22.12 -10.98
CA GLN A 59 -10.91 -20.69 -11.10
C GLN A 59 -12.19 -20.50 -11.93
N ARG A 60 -13.34 -20.56 -11.27
CA ARG A 60 -14.65 -20.39 -11.93
C ARG A 60 -14.89 -18.97 -12.50
N GLN A 61 -14.05 -18.00 -12.17
CA GLN A 61 -14.22 -16.59 -12.53
C GLN A 61 -12.89 -15.89 -12.81
N ALA A 62 -12.88 -15.01 -13.81
CA ALA A 62 -11.80 -14.06 -14.07
C ALA A 62 -12.16 -12.70 -13.46
N LEU A 63 -11.71 -12.48 -12.21
CA LEU A 63 -11.95 -11.24 -11.48
C LEU A 63 -10.91 -10.18 -11.88
N VAL A 64 -11.37 -9.03 -12.35
CA VAL A 64 -10.51 -7.85 -12.52
C VAL A 64 -10.74 -6.87 -11.39
N GLU A 65 -9.75 -6.71 -10.52
CA GLU A 65 -9.83 -5.71 -9.45
C GLU A 65 -9.13 -4.42 -9.89
N THR A 66 -9.80 -3.27 -9.70
CA THR A 66 -9.24 -1.94 -10.00
C THR A 66 -9.21 -1.09 -8.74
N TRP A 67 -8.02 -0.80 -8.23
CA TRP A 67 -7.83 -0.08 -6.97
C TRP A 67 -7.29 1.31 -7.24
N ILE A 68 -7.90 2.32 -6.60
CA ILE A 68 -7.62 3.73 -6.86
C ILE A 68 -7.29 4.43 -5.54
N GLY A 69 -6.17 5.16 -5.52
CA GLY A 69 -5.79 5.97 -4.36
C GLY A 69 -6.68 7.19 -4.18
N ARG A 70 -6.99 7.56 -2.93
CA ARG A 70 -7.79 8.77 -2.64
C ARG A 70 -7.01 10.08 -2.75
N ALA A 71 -5.69 10.07 -2.56
CA ALA A 71 -4.93 11.31 -2.59
C ALA A 71 -4.99 11.88 -4.01
N ALA A 72 -5.41 13.13 -4.12
CA ALA A 72 -5.66 13.75 -5.40
C ALA A 72 -4.34 14.12 -6.09
N ILE A 73 -4.24 13.83 -7.38
CA ILE A 73 -3.20 14.31 -8.29
C ILE A 73 -3.90 15.17 -9.35
N ASN A 74 -3.45 16.41 -9.50
CA ASN A 74 -3.99 17.30 -10.51
C ASN A 74 -3.36 16.96 -11.87
N MET A 75 -4.19 16.49 -12.80
CA MET A 75 -3.77 16.19 -14.17
C MET A 75 -3.92 17.40 -15.09
N GLY A 76 -4.35 18.55 -14.55
CA GLY A 76 -4.52 19.81 -15.26
C GLY A 76 -5.34 19.61 -16.53
N TRP A 77 -4.82 20.12 -17.64
CA TRP A 77 -5.44 20.04 -18.96
C TRP A 77 -5.24 18.67 -19.66
N VAL A 78 -4.40 17.80 -19.10
CA VAL A 78 -4.19 16.45 -19.63
C VAL A 78 -5.30 15.55 -19.07
N ASN A 79 -6.45 15.56 -19.74
CA ASN A 79 -7.64 14.82 -19.35
C ASN A 79 -8.28 14.09 -20.54
N GLY A 80 -9.30 13.27 -20.27
CA GLY A 80 -10.07 12.53 -21.27
C GLY A 80 -9.17 11.72 -22.21
N ASP A 81 -9.47 11.78 -23.51
CA ASP A 81 -8.75 11.03 -24.55
C ASP A 81 -7.26 11.40 -24.65
N THR A 82 -6.91 12.64 -24.33
CA THR A 82 -5.51 13.07 -24.28
C THR A 82 -4.78 12.32 -23.19
N LEU A 83 -5.36 12.22 -22.00
CA LEU A 83 -4.77 11.45 -20.91
C LEU A 83 -4.71 9.95 -21.23
N TYR A 84 -5.74 9.38 -21.86
CA TYR A 84 -5.70 7.98 -22.33
C TYR A 84 -4.49 7.72 -23.22
N LYS A 85 -4.30 8.54 -24.26
CA LYS A 85 -3.20 8.36 -25.23
C LYS A 85 -1.84 8.48 -24.56
N VAL A 86 -1.65 9.52 -23.74
CA VAL A 86 -0.39 9.76 -23.01
C VAL A 86 -0.09 8.65 -22.02
N ALA A 87 -1.09 8.20 -21.24
CA ALA A 87 -0.94 7.11 -20.29
C ALA A 87 -0.62 5.81 -21.01
N LYS A 88 -1.39 5.43 -22.04
CA LYS A 88 -1.18 4.20 -22.81
C LYS A 88 0.21 4.16 -23.43
N SER A 89 0.63 5.21 -24.15
CA SER A 89 1.96 5.25 -24.78
C SER A 89 3.09 5.21 -23.76
N THR A 90 2.88 5.83 -22.58
CA THR A 90 3.86 5.80 -21.50
C THR A 90 3.98 4.40 -20.91
N LEU A 91 2.87 3.76 -20.61
CA LEU A 91 2.82 2.40 -20.08
C LEU A 91 3.39 1.39 -21.08
N GLU A 92 3.08 1.49 -22.37
CA GLU A 92 3.66 0.63 -23.42
C GLU A 92 5.18 0.77 -23.53
N ARG A 93 5.71 1.99 -23.35
CA ARG A 93 7.15 2.23 -23.36
C ARG A 93 7.85 1.76 -22.09
N LYS A 94 7.23 1.94 -20.91
CA LYS A 94 7.80 1.50 -19.62
C LYS A 94 7.67 -0.02 -19.41
N CYS A 95 6.66 -0.62 -20.04
CA CYS A 95 6.38 -2.05 -20.01
C CYS A 95 6.34 -2.57 -21.46
N PRO A 96 7.49 -2.60 -22.16
CA PRO A 96 7.55 -2.96 -23.57
C PRO A 96 7.21 -4.43 -23.79
N GLU A 97 6.87 -4.76 -25.04
CA GLU A 97 6.75 -6.15 -25.46
C GLU A 97 8.06 -6.91 -25.19
N HIS A 98 7.94 -8.16 -24.76
CA HIS A 98 9.08 -9.04 -24.46
C HIS A 98 9.89 -8.65 -23.21
N SER A 99 9.37 -7.80 -22.33
CA SER A 99 10.07 -7.42 -21.10
C SER A 99 10.02 -8.52 -20.03
N SER A 100 10.59 -9.70 -20.25
CA SER A 100 10.70 -10.78 -19.23
C SER A 100 9.44 -11.02 -18.36
N HIS A 101 8.24 -10.76 -18.88
CA HIS A 101 6.97 -10.83 -18.15
C HIS A 101 6.81 -9.86 -16.96
N ARG A 102 7.66 -8.85 -16.86
CA ARG A 102 7.67 -7.86 -15.77
C ARG A 102 8.21 -6.50 -16.23
N CYS A 103 7.72 -5.44 -15.63
CA CYS A 103 8.34 -4.12 -15.70
C CYS A 103 8.46 -3.55 -14.28
N THR A 104 9.65 -3.08 -13.97
CA THR A 104 9.91 -2.27 -12.78
C THR A 104 10.72 -1.10 -13.29
N ASP A 105 10.10 0.07 -13.36
CA ASP A 105 10.79 1.23 -13.88
C ASP A 105 11.18 2.18 -12.75
N GLU A 106 12.49 2.36 -12.59
CA GLU A 106 13.08 3.39 -11.74
C GLU A 106 12.95 4.79 -12.39
N TYR A 107 12.83 4.85 -13.71
CA TYR A 107 12.79 6.09 -14.47
C TYR A 107 11.38 6.67 -14.50
N VAL A 108 11.27 7.83 -13.88
CA VAL A 108 10.08 8.65 -13.85
C VAL A 108 9.77 9.21 -15.25
N GLU A 109 8.58 8.92 -15.80
CA GLU A 109 8.06 9.71 -16.92
C GLU A 109 7.41 10.99 -16.39
N ILE A 110 7.70 12.12 -17.04
CA ILE A 110 7.16 13.42 -16.67
C ILE A 110 6.02 13.78 -17.62
N ILE A 111 4.80 13.80 -17.09
CA ILE A 111 3.63 14.38 -17.77
C ILE A 111 3.59 15.86 -17.41
N ASN A 112 3.97 16.72 -18.35
CA ASN A 112 3.80 18.15 -18.20
C ASN A 112 2.32 18.49 -18.12
N THR A 113 1.96 19.24 -17.08
CA THR A 113 0.58 19.64 -16.84
C THR A 113 0.55 21.02 -16.17
N SER A 114 -0.62 21.42 -15.71
CA SER A 114 -0.75 22.57 -14.83
C SER A 114 -1.50 22.18 -13.58
N ARG A 115 -1.14 22.81 -12.46
CA ARG A 115 -1.94 22.77 -11.25
C ARG A 115 -2.78 24.04 -11.17
N VAL A 116 -3.93 23.94 -10.54
CA VAL A 116 -4.71 25.12 -10.18
C VAL A 116 -4.53 25.34 -8.69
N THR A 117 -4.07 26.54 -8.33
CA THR A 117 -3.89 26.95 -6.94
C THR A 117 -5.23 27.16 -6.24
N THR A 118 -5.24 27.11 -4.92
CA THR A 118 -6.35 27.68 -4.12
C THR A 118 -6.56 29.16 -4.48
N PRO A 119 -7.74 29.75 -4.21
CA PRO A 119 -8.12 31.07 -4.72
C PRO A 119 -6.95 32.07 -4.71
N PRO A 120 -6.60 32.68 -5.87
CA PRO A 120 -7.51 32.99 -6.98
C PRO A 120 -7.55 32.00 -8.17
N HIS A 121 -7.29 30.69 -7.97
CA HIS A 121 -7.39 29.66 -9.03
C HIS A 121 -6.46 29.92 -10.21
N VAL A 122 -5.24 30.35 -9.92
CA VAL A 122 -4.22 30.59 -10.93
C VAL A 122 -3.65 29.25 -11.37
N ALA A 123 -3.66 29.02 -12.69
CA ALA A 123 -2.95 27.91 -13.29
C ALA A 123 -1.44 28.15 -13.24
N GLU A 124 -0.70 27.19 -12.70
CA GLU A 124 0.76 27.18 -12.72
C GLU A 124 1.25 25.93 -13.43
N ASP A 125 2.38 26.05 -14.14
CA ASP A 125 3.07 24.90 -14.69
C ASP A 125 3.47 23.93 -13.57
N ALA A 126 3.17 22.65 -13.83
CA ALA A 126 3.44 21.54 -12.95
C ALA A 126 3.81 20.32 -13.79
N TRP A 127 4.22 19.26 -13.13
CA TRP A 127 4.36 17.97 -13.78
C TRP A 127 3.92 16.85 -12.85
N VAL A 128 3.51 15.74 -13.45
CA VAL A 128 3.20 14.49 -12.77
C VAL A 128 4.22 13.44 -13.18
N ARG A 129 4.85 12.84 -12.18
CA ARG A 129 5.73 11.69 -12.31
C ARG A 129 4.91 10.43 -12.34
N MET A 130 5.15 9.57 -13.31
CA MET A 130 4.56 8.25 -13.40
C MET A 130 5.62 7.19 -13.13
N ARG A 131 5.40 6.35 -12.12
CA ARG A 131 6.18 5.13 -11.86
C ARG A 131 5.30 3.92 -12.12
N VAL A 132 5.89 2.88 -12.71
CA VAL A 132 5.14 1.71 -13.17
C VAL A 132 5.79 0.43 -12.67
N HIS A 133 4.96 -0.43 -12.10
CA HIS A 133 5.32 -1.79 -11.74
C HIS A 133 4.29 -2.73 -12.36
N GLY A 134 4.73 -3.78 -13.03
CA GLY A 134 3.82 -4.72 -13.64
C GLY A 134 4.42 -6.11 -13.77
N GLU A 135 3.55 -7.11 -13.79
CA GLU A 135 3.87 -8.51 -13.99
C GLU A 135 2.72 -9.12 -14.80
N TRP A 136 3.03 -9.95 -15.80
CA TRP A 136 2.00 -10.56 -16.65
C TRP A 136 2.45 -11.88 -17.25
N TYR A 137 1.51 -12.82 -17.34
CA TYR A 137 1.78 -14.14 -17.91
C TYR A 137 1.93 -14.12 -19.44
N THR A 138 1.15 -13.30 -20.16
CA THR A 138 1.21 -13.21 -21.63
C THR A 138 1.21 -11.78 -22.13
N GLU A 139 1.70 -11.55 -23.35
CA GLU A 139 1.66 -10.21 -23.98
C GLU A 139 0.23 -9.68 -24.18
N LYS A 140 -0.74 -10.57 -24.42
CA LYS A 140 -2.15 -10.15 -24.48
C LYS A 140 -2.66 -9.70 -23.12
N MET A 141 -2.22 -10.34 -22.04
CA MET A 141 -2.51 -9.90 -20.67
C MET A 141 -1.90 -8.53 -20.38
N ARG A 142 -0.63 -8.32 -20.78
CA ARG A 142 0.05 -7.01 -20.71
C ARG A 142 -0.76 -5.91 -21.39
N GLN A 143 -1.20 -6.16 -22.62
CA GLN A 143 -2.01 -5.20 -23.39
C GLN A 143 -3.31 -4.86 -22.67
N VAL A 144 -4.04 -5.85 -22.15
CA VAL A 144 -5.28 -5.61 -21.40
C VAL A 144 -5.03 -4.83 -20.10
N LEU A 145 -4.00 -5.18 -19.34
CA LEU A 145 -3.62 -4.48 -18.11
C LEU A 145 -3.31 -2.99 -18.38
N ILE A 146 -2.49 -2.72 -19.39
CA ILE A 146 -2.13 -1.35 -19.81
C ILE A 146 -3.36 -0.58 -20.26
N GLU A 147 -4.22 -1.18 -21.09
CA GLU A 147 -5.43 -0.53 -21.59
C GLU A 147 -6.40 -0.22 -20.46
N LEU A 148 -6.62 -1.13 -19.51
CA LEU A 148 -7.47 -0.88 -18.35
C LEU A 148 -6.93 0.24 -17.47
N ALA A 149 -5.62 0.28 -17.21
CA ALA A 149 -5.01 1.37 -16.43
C ALA A 149 -5.19 2.73 -17.14
N ALA A 150 -4.94 2.79 -18.44
CA ALA A 150 -5.10 4.01 -19.23
C ALA A 150 -6.57 4.47 -19.35
N MET A 151 -7.51 3.55 -19.59
CA MET A 151 -8.94 3.86 -19.64
C MET A 151 -9.48 4.28 -18.26
N THR A 152 -8.95 3.69 -17.18
CA THR A 152 -9.28 4.14 -15.81
C THR A 152 -8.86 5.59 -15.61
N MET A 153 -7.63 5.97 -15.99
CA MET A 153 -7.17 7.37 -15.92
C MET A 153 -8.06 8.31 -16.73
N GLN A 154 -8.37 7.96 -17.98
CA GLN A 154 -9.28 8.69 -18.85
C GLN A 154 -10.62 8.94 -18.15
N GLN A 155 -11.25 7.87 -17.66
CA GLN A 155 -12.58 7.91 -17.07
C GLN A 155 -12.63 8.71 -15.77
N LEU A 156 -11.59 8.63 -14.94
CA LEU A 156 -11.47 9.44 -13.73
C LEU A 156 -11.40 10.92 -14.03
N THR A 157 -10.90 11.31 -15.20
CA THR A 157 -10.89 12.69 -15.70
C THR A 157 -12.13 13.07 -16.51
N THR A 158 -13.28 12.43 -16.25
CA THR A 158 -14.57 12.84 -16.83
C THR A 158 -15.60 13.21 -15.76
N GLY A 159 -16.22 14.38 -15.91
CA GLY A 159 -17.31 14.84 -15.05
C GLY A 159 -16.84 15.35 -13.68
N GLU A 160 -17.32 14.75 -12.60
CA GLU A 160 -17.29 15.35 -11.24
C GLU A 160 -15.90 15.57 -10.61
N ASN A 161 -14.85 14.95 -11.15
CA ASN A 161 -13.47 15.19 -10.69
C ASN A 161 -12.81 16.38 -11.40
N CYS A 162 -13.55 17.05 -12.29
CA CYS A 162 -13.08 18.15 -13.09
C CYS A 162 -13.76 19.46 -12.69
N TYR A 163 -13.05 20.57 -12.87
CA TYR A 163 -13.52 21.92 -12.55
C TYR A 163 -12.99 22.93 -13.57
N GLU A 164 -13.72 24.02 -13.75
CA GLU A 164 -13.33 25.10 -14.66
C GLU A 164 -12.24 25.98 -14.06
N VAL A 165 -11.29 26.40 -14.90
CA VAL A 165 -10.17 27.27 -14.49
C VAL A 165 -10.46 28.70 -14.92
N ILE A 166 -10.96 29.52 -14.00
CA ILE A 166 -11.45 30.88 -14.27
C ILE A 166 -10.33 31.82 -14.75
N SER A 167 -9.11 31.63 -14.26
CA SER A 167 -7.99 32.55 -14.55
C SER A 167 -7.45 32.46 -15.98
N MET A 168 -7.89 31.48 -16.78
CA MET A 168 -7.45 31.29 -18.16
C MET A 168 -8.64 30.99 -19.07
N PRO A 169 -9.40 32.03 -19.49
CA PRO A 169 -10.51 31.88 -20.41
C PRO A 169 -10.07 31.12 -21.67
N GLY A 170 -10.74 30.01 -21.97
CA GLY A 170 -10.45 29.18 -23.14
C GLY A 170 -9.46 28.01 -22.95
N ARG A 171 -8.82 27.85 -21.78
CA ARG A 171 -7.95 26.67 -21.51
C ARG A 171 -8.65 25.45 -20.92
N GLY A 172 -9.95 25.53 -20.64
CA GLY A 172 -10.79 24.37 -20.38
C GLY A 172 -10.77 23.87 -18.93
N THR A 173 -11.18 22.61 -18.77
CA THR A 173 -11.44 21.97 -17.47
C THR A 173 -10.16 21.33 -16.95
N ALA A 174 -9.83 21.52 -15.67
CA ALA A 174 -8.77 20.79 -14.99
C ALA A 174 -9.36 19.62 -14.18
N CYS A 175 -8.69 18.48 -14.15
CA CYS A 175 -9.20 17.27 -13.49
C CYS A 175 -8.23 16.70 -12.46
N ASN A 176 -8.79 16.10 -11.40
CA ASN A 176 -8.03 15.36 -10.40
C ASN A 176 -8.26 13.85 -10.56
N ILE A 177 -7.21 13.06 -10.34
CA ILE A 177 -7.30 11.59 -10.23
C ILE A 177 -6.64 11.10 -8.94
N GLY A 178 -6.71 9.80 -8.68
CA GLY A 178 -6.02 9.17 -7.56
C GLY A 178 -4.51 9.12 -7.75
N ASN A 179 -3.76 9.13 -6.65
CA ASN A 179 -2.29 9.07 -6.65
C ASN A 179 -1.72 7.71 -7.03
N PHE A 180 -2.55 6.68 -7.16
CA PHE A 180 -2.18 5.46 -7.84
C PHE A 180 -3.40 4.79 -8.46
N ILE A 181 -3.14 3.95 -9.45
CA ILE A 181 -4.09 3.01 -10.05
C ILE A 181 -3.43 1.64 -10.07
N TYR A 182 -4.13 0.63 -9.58
CA TYR A 182 -3.66 -0.75 -9.54
C TYR A 182 -4.71 -1.66 -10.15
N ILE A 183 -4.34 -2.36 -11.22
CA ILE A 183 -5.18 -3.36 -11.87
C ILE A 183 -4.59 -4.73 -11.52
N ASN A 184 -5.42 -5.63 -10.99
CA ASN A 184 -5.04 -6.98 -10.61
C ASN A 184 -5.99 -8.00 -11.25
N MET A 185 -5.42 -9.10 -11.73
CA MET A 185 -6.13 -10.24 -12.30
C MET A 185 -5.58 -11.55 -11.72
N PRO A 186 -6.37 -12.63 -11.67
CA PRO A 186 -5.91 -13.91 -11.11
C PRO A 186 -4.71 -14.47 -11.87
N SER A 187 -3.87 -15.27 -11.19
CA SER A 187 -2.83 -16.04 -11.90
C SER A 187 -3.47 -17.03 -12.87
N TYR A 188 -2.85 -17.21 -14.05
CA TYR A 188 -3.34 -18.10 -15.10
C TYR A 188 -3.24 -19.59 -14.72
N LEU A 189 -2.24 -19.96 -13.90
CA LEU A 189 -2.03 -21.33 -13.44
C LEU A 189 -2.17 -21.39 -11.92
N VAL A 190 -2.96 -22.35 -11.44
CA VAL A 190 -3.02 -22.67 -10.01
C VAL A 190 -1.61 -23.08 -9.56
N GLY A 191 -1.02 -22.29 -8.66
CA GLY A 191 0.32 -22.55 -8.12
C GLY A 191 1.49 -21.92 -8.89
N SER A 192 1.28 -21.21 -10.00
CA SER A 192 2.37 -20.38 -10.53
C SER A 192 2.56 -19.13 -9.69
N HIS A 193 3.81 -18.72 -9.54
CA HIS A 193 4.15 -17.45 -8.90
C HIS A 193 3.94 -16.24 -9.81
N ASP A 194 3.55 -16.47 -11.07
CA ASP A 194 3.33 -15.41 -12.06
C ASP A 194 2.06 -14.63 -11.70
N ARG A 195 2.23 -13.35 -11.39
CA ARG A 195 1.12 -12.45 -11.11
C ARG A 195 0.71 -11.72 -12.38
N ASN A 196 -0.57 -11.30 -12.44
CA ASN A 196 -1.10 -10.50 -13.53
C ASN A 196 -1.57 -9.16 -12.97
N TYR A 197 -0.68 -8.17 -12.92
CA TYR A 197 -1.03 -6.85 -12.42
C TYR A 197 -0.27 -5.73 -13.11
N ILE A 198 -0.83 -4.52 -13.04
CA ILE A 198 -0.09 -3.28 -13.30
C ILE A 198 -0.45 -2.26 -12.23
N ARG A 199 0.58 -1.65 -11.65
CA ARG A 199 0.51 -0.55 -10.69
C ARG A 199 1.11 0.68 -11.33
N VAL A 200 0.37 1.78 -11.26
CA VAL A 200 0.82 3.09 -11.70
C VAL A 200 0.76 4.04 -10.52
N ASP A 201 1.91 4.47 -10.04
CA ASP A 201 2.03 5.48 -8.98
C ASP A 201 2.27 6.85 -9.60
N LEU A 202 1.55 7.86 -9.08
CA LEU A 202 1.56 9.22 -9.56
C LEU A 202 2.01 10.18 -8.47
N GLU A 203 2.99 11.01 -8.78
CA GLU A 203 3.54 12.01 -7.85
C GLU A 203 3.59 13.37 -8.53
N GLN A 204 3.04 14.40 -7.88
CA GLN A 204 2.98 15.75 -8.44
C GLN A 204 4.13 16.62 -7.93
N SER A 205 4.69 17.45 -8.82
CA SER A 205 5.85 18.31 -8.54
C SER A 205 5.65 19.36 -7.45
N LYS A 206 4.41 19.78 -7.25
CA LYS A 206 4.04 20.86 -6.34
C LYS A 206 2.81 20.43 -5.55
N GLY A 207 2.88 20.62 -4.23
CA GLY A 207 1.78 20.32 -3.31
C GLY A 207 0.60 21.28 -3.44
N ALA A 208 -0.54 20.84 -2.89
CA ALA A 208 -1.88 21.46 -2.91
C ALA A 208 -2.63 21.36 -4.26
N VAL A 209 -3.60 20.46 -4.28
CA VAL A 209 -4.59 20.26 -5.34
C VAL A 209 -5.83 21.09 -5.03
N PHE A 210 -6.28 21.92 -5.97
CA PHE A 210 -7.60 22.55 -5.89
C PHE A 210 -8.69 21.49 -6.12
N ASN A 211 -9.69 21.50 -5.23
CA ASN A 211 -10.82 20.56 -5.19
C ASN A 211 -10.44 19.11 -4.80
N LYS A 212 -11.37 18.38 -4.19
CA LYS A 212 -11.14 16.98 -3.76
C LYS A 212 -11.38 16.03 -4.93
N PHE A 213 -10.58 14.97 -5.03
CA PHE A 213 -10.87 13.83 -5.90
C PHE A 213 -12.04 13.02 -5.29
N LYS A 214 -13.14 12.87 -6.04
CA LYS A 214 -14.34 12.13 -5.63
C LYS A 214 -14.22 10.66 -6.00
N CYS A 215 -13.28 10.02 -5.31
CA CYS A 215 -12.86 8.65 -5.57
C CYS A 215 -14.03 7.64 -5.48
N CYS A 216 -14.86 7.71 -4.43
CA CYS A 216 -15.99 6.77 -4.25
C CYS A 216 -17.07 6.88 -5.34
N ARG A 217 -17.44 8.10 -5.73
CA ARG A 217 -18.41 8.34 -6.81
C ARG A 217 -17.92 7.94 -8.18
N SER A 218 -16.63 7.64 -8.31
CA SER A 218 -16.04 7.27 -9.59
C SER A 218 -16.04 5.76 -9.83
N LEU A 219 -16.37 4.94 -8.82
CA LEU A 219 -16.27 3.47 -8.91
C LEU A 219 -17.15 2.87 -10.00
N ASP A 220 -18.43 3.25 -10.09
CA ASP A 220 -19.33 2.78 -11.14
C ASP A 220 -18.82 3.08 -12.56
N LYS A 221 -18.12 4.22 -12.73
CA LYS A 221 -17.54 4.60 -14.01
C LYS A 221 -16.35 3.72 -14.36
N VAL A 222 -15.54 3.39 -13.36
CA VAL A 222 -14.38 2.50 -13.51
C VAL A 222 -14.84 1.08 -13.82
N ASP A 223 -15.86 0.58 -13.12
CA ASP A 223 -16.47 -0.71 -13.42
C ASP A 223 -17.02 -0.78 -14.85
N LYS A 224 -17.67 0.28 -15.34
CA LYS A 224 -18.15 0.36 -16.72
C LYS A 224 -17.03 0.33 -17.75
N VAL A 225 -15.89 0.93 -17.44
CA VAL A 225 -14.70 0.86 -18.29
C VAL A 225 -14.14 -0.56 -18.31
N THR A 226 -14.04 -1.20 -17.14
CA THR A 226 -13.57 -2.58 -17.03
C THR A 226 -14.47 -3.56 -17.79
N ASP A 227 -15.79 -3.32 -17.82
CA ASP A 227 -16.76 -4.09 -18.62
C ASP A 227 -16.46 -4.08 -20.13
N THR A 228 -15.86 -3.01 -20.66
CA THR A 228 -15.49 -2.94 -22.09
C THR A 228 -14.44 -3.98 -22.48
N LYS A 229 -13.74 -4.56 -21.49
CA LYS A 229 -12.74 -5.61 -21.66
C LYS A 229 -13.23 -7.01 -21.28
N LYS A 230 -14.51 -7.15 -20.92
CA LYS A 230 -15.11 -8.42 -20.47
C LYS A 230 -14.78 -9.59 -21.41
N GLU A 231 -15.04 -9.45 -22.71
CA GLU A 231 -14.84 -10.53 -23.68
C GLU A 231 -13.37 -10.91 -23.83
N GLN A 232 -12.48 -9.91 -23.85
CA GLN A 232 -11.03 -10.11 -23.96
C GLN A 232 -10.49 -10.82 -22.72
N VAL A 233 -10.90 -10.40 -21.52
CA VAL A 233 -10.51 -11.05 -20.26
C VAL A 233 -11.08 -12.46 -20.17
N SER A 234 -12.38 -12.66 -20.42
CA SER A 234 -12.98 -14.00 -20.45
C SER A 234 -12.24 -14.92 -21.41
N TRP A 235 -11.88 -14.45 -22.60
CA TRP A 235 -11.10 -15.23 -23.55
C TRP A 235 -9.69 -15.58 -23.05
N LEU A 236 -9.00 -14.63 -22.40
CA LEU A 236 -7.67 -14.85 -21.81
C LEU A 236 -7.66 -15.92 -20.72
N TYR A 237 -8.79 -16.12 -20.04
CA TYR A 237 -8.96 -17.14 -18.99
C TYR A 237 -9.80 -18.34 -19.47
N GLY A 238 -9.72 -18.70 -20.76
CA GLY A 238 -10.34 -19.93 -21.28
C GLY A 238 -11.87 -19.91 -21.30
N GLY A 239 -12.49 -18.73 -21.40
CA GLY A 239 -13.94 -18.57 -21.50
C GLY A 239 -14.67 -18.55 -20.16
N VAL A 240 -13.97 -18.42 -19.03
CA VAL A 240 -14.61 -18.32 -17.70
C VAL A 240 -15.43 -17.05 -17.54
N THR A 241 -16.30 -17.05 -16.53
CA THR A 241 -17.16 -15.91 -16.22
C THR A 241 -16.32 -14.72 -15.76
N PHE A 242 -16.37 -13.61 -16.48
CA PHE A 242 -15.74 -12.37 -16.08
C PHE A 242 -16.51 -11.71 -14.92
N THR A 243 -15.76 -11.24 -13.93
CA THR A 243 -16.25 -10.37 -12.86
C THR A 243 -15.27 -9.20 -12.67
N ARG A 244 -15.72 -8.16 -11.98
CA ARG A 244 -14.91 -6.96 -11.73
C ARG A 244 -15.23 -6.38 -10.37
N ASP A 245 -14.29 -5.65 -9.82
CA ASP A 245 -14.42 -5.00 -8.51
C ASP A 245 -13.57 -3.73 -8.47
N ALA A 246 -14.20 -2.57 -8.67
CA ALA A 246 -13.55 -1.27 -8.49
C ALA A 246 -13.56 -0.85 -7.02
N LYS A 247 -12.38 -0.56 -6.48
CA LYS A 247 -12.15 -0.13 -5.10
C LYS A 247 -11.51 1.24 -5.07
N CYS A 248 -12.03 2.09 -4.18
CA CYS A 248 -11.41 3.35 -3.85
C CYS A 248 -10.87 3.25 -2.42
N LEU A 249 -9.56 3.45 -2.27
CA LEU A 249 -8.89 3.38 -0.97
C LEU A 249 -8.93 4.74 -0.29
N ILE A 250 -9.92 4.92 0.60
CA ILE A 250 -10.14 6.15 1.38
C ILE A 250 -9.06 6.31 2.46
N SER A 251 -8.76 5.17 3.07
CA SER A 251 -7.62 4.87 3.91
C SER A 251 -7.27 3.41 3.64
N PHE A 252 -6.12 2.97 4.09
CA PHE A 252 -5.61 1.68 3.66
C PHE A 252 -6.41 0.47 4.18
N GLN A 253 -7.33 0.64 5.13
CA GLN A 253 -8.26 -0.39 5.61
C GLN A 253 -9.70 -0.22 5.13
N THR A 254 -9.91 0.77 4.26
CA THR A 254 -11.24 1.35 4.13
C THR A 254 -11.55 1.67 2.69
N THR A 255 -12.41 0.83 2.14
CA THR A 255 -13.05 1.07 0.85
C THR A 255 -14.37 1.82 1.05
N CYS A 256 -14.84 2.51 0.02
CA CYS A 256 -16.12 3.24 0.09
C CYS A 256 -17.31 2.37 0.47
N GLY A 257 -17.29 1.08 0.14
CA GLY A 257 -18.34 0.12 0.51
C GLY A 257 -18.47 -0.10 2.01
N GLN A 258 -17.39 0.12 2.78
CA GLN A 258 -17.38 -0.12 4.23
C GLN A 258 -17.89 1.08 5.05
N CYS A 259 -18.03 2.26 4.46
CA CYS A 259 -18.40 3.47 5.22
C CYS A 259 -19.77 4.08 4.87
N GLY A 260 -20.53 3.43 3.99
CA GLY A 260 -21.82 3.92 3.53
C GLY A 260 -21.72 5.15 2.60
N PRO A 261 -22.85 5.57 1.99
CA PRO A 261 -22.87 6.47 0.83
C PRO A 261 -22.48 7.94 1.08
N LYS A 262 -22.14 8.36 2.32
CA LYS A 262 -21.90 9.79 2.66
C LYS A 262 -20.42 10.20 2.79
N CYS A 263 -19.47 9.30 2.57
CA CYS A 263 -18.07 9.51 2.99
C CYS A 263 -17.24 10.53 2.20
N ASP A 264 -17.64 10.92 0.99
CA ASP A 264 -16.89 11.93 0.23
C ASP A 264 -16.87 13.30 0.92
N SER A 265 -17.86 13.57 1.78
CA SER A 265 -18.03 14.86 2.46
C SER A 265 -17.27 14.96 3.79
N CYS A 266 -17.01 13.85 4.47
CA CYS A 266 -16.67 13.85 5.90
C CYS A 266 -15.21 14.16 6.24
N GLY A 267 -14.31 14.27 5.25
CA GLY A 267 -12.92 14.67 5.50
C GLY A 267 -12.08 13.60 6.22
N VAL A 268 -12.46 13.12 7.39
CA VAL A 268 -11.72 12.21 8.27
C VAL A 268 -12.75 11.48 9.17
N ILE A 269 -12.61 10.15 9.30
CA ILE A 269 -13.41 9.19 10.14
C ILE A 269 -14.66 8.60 9.46
N CYS A 270 -14.60 7.28 9.20
CA CYS A 270 -15.78 6.44 8.99
C CYS A 270 -16.39 6.08 10.36
N PRO A 271 -17.73 6.12 10.51
CA PRO A 271 -18.35 6.04 11.82
C PRO A 271 -18.67 4.58 12.20
N ASP A 272 -17.71 3.91 12.83
CA ASP A 272 -18.03 3.01 13.96
C ASP A 272 -18.03 3.79 15.30
N ALA A 273 -17.85 5.11 15.23
CA ALA A 273 -17.85 6.05 16.36
C ALA A 273 -18.80 7.26 16.14
N CYS A 274 -19.99 7.06 15.59
CA CYS A 274 -21.10 8.01 15.75
C CYS A 274 -22.19 7.47 16.68
N PRO A 275 -21.93 7.27 17.99
CA PRO A 275 -23.02 7.25 18.94
C PRO A 275 -23.48 8.70 19.14
N HIS A 276 -24.69 9.00 18.69
CA HIS A 276 -25.42 10.24 18.98
C HIS A 276 -24.94 11.52 18.26
N HIS A 277 -25.36 11.71 17.01
CA HIS A 277 -25.82 13.04 16.61
C HIS A 277 -27.09 12.94 15.75
N LYS A 278 -28.18 13.43 16.34
CA LYS A 278 -29.49 13.60 15.72
C LYS A 278 -29.35 14.40 14.42
N CYS A 279 -29.55 13.75 13.27
CA CYS A 279 -29.94 14.44 12.06
C CYS A 279 -31.46 14.65 12.13
N GLY A 280 -31.88 15.68 12.87
CA GLY A 280 -33.28 16.09 12.99
C GLY A 280 -33.59 17.22 12.03
N ASN A 281 -34.70 17.07 11.31
CA ASN A 281 -35.36 18.09 10.49
C ASN A 281 -35.49 19.42 11.24
N LEU A 282 -35.18 20.53 10.56
CA LEU A 282 -35.46 21.88 11.03
C LEU A 282 -36.54 22.49 10.12
N GLU A 283 -37.78 22.14 10.41
CA GLU A 283 -38.95 22.98 10.17
C GLU A 283 -39.71 23.14 11.49
N ALA A 284 -40.27 24.34 11.69
CA ALA A 284 -41.14 24.81 12.79
C ALA A 284 -40.48 25.44 14.04
N ARG A 285 -40.28 26.77 13.95
CA ARG A 285 -41.03 27.82 14.68
C ARG A 285 -41.65 27.46 16.05
N VAL A 286 -41.32 28.24 17.09
CA VAL A 286 -42.22 29.01 18.02
C VAL A 286 -41.59 29.23 19.40
N ASP A 287 -41.41 30.52 19.69
CA ASP A 287 -41.53 31.33 20.91
C ASP A 287 -40.73 31.14 22.22
N SER A 288 -40.24 32.32 22.62
CA SER A 288 -39.76 32.84 23.90
C SER A 288 -40.38 32.29 25.18
N VAL A 289 -39.58 32.16 26.26
CA VAL A 289 -39.80 32.80 27.58
C VAL A 289 -38.46 32.94 28.34
N SER A 290 -38.29 34.09 28.97
CA SER A 290 -37.22 34.58 29.84
C SER A 290 -37.17 33.96 31.24
N ASN A 291 -35.98 33.84 31.86
CA ASN A 291 -35.56 34.66 33.02
C ASN A 291 -34.27 34.15 33.72
N ASN A 292 -33.37 35.11 33.98
CA ASN A 292 -32.46 35.35 35.13
C ASN A 292 -32.22 34.21 36.15
N THR A 293 -31.01 34.03 36.72
CA THR A 293 -30.32 35.03 37.56
C THR A 293 -28.86 34.63 37.89
N THR A 294 -27.94 35.59 37.73
CA THR A 294 -26.63 35.90 38.40
C THR A 294 -25.89 34.90 39.31
N LYS A 295 -24.54 34.81 39.13
CA LYS A 295 -23.56 35.48 40.02
C LYS A 295 -22.10 35.45 39.49
N ASN A 296 -21.44 36.58 39.75
CA ASN A 296 -20.12 37.07 39.32
C ASN A 296 -18.91 36.23 39.78
N THR A 297 -17.82 36.24 39.00
CA THR A 297 -16.43 36.52 39.48
C THR A 297 -15.59 37.09 38.32
N ILE A 298 -14.58 37.87 38.69
CA ILE A 298 -13.94 39.01 38.01
C ILE A 298 -12.92 38.60 36.92
N ILE A 299 -12.93 39.36 35.82
CA ILE A 299 -11.98 39.34 34.71
C ILE A 299 -10.76 40.22 35.09
N VAL A 300 -9.56 39.70 34.91
CA VAL A 300 -8.32 40.50 34.76
C VAL A 300 -7.72 40.12 33.42
N ASP A 301 -7.83 41.02 32.45
CA ASP A 301 -7.12 40.96 31.19
C ASP A 301 -5.69 41.47 31.36
N THR A 302 -4.71 40.77 30.78
CA THR A 302 -3.71 41.38 29.89
C THR A 302 -3.02 40.31 29.03
N PRO A 303 -2.60 40.66 27.81
CA PRO A 303 -2.41 39.72 26.71
C PRO A 303 -0.95 39.27 26.56
N SER A 304 -0.73 38.04 26.11
CA SER A 304 0.52 37.69 25.43
C SER A 304 0.29 36.71 24.29
N LEU A 305 0.67 37.18 23.11
CA LEU A 305 0.81 36.45 21.85
C LEU A 305 1.76 35.25 22.03
N MET A 306 1.35 34.07 21.56
CA MET A 306 2.11 33.14 20.72
C MET A 306 1.19 31.97 20.31
N PRO A 307 1.00 31.67 19.00
CA PRO A 307 0.30 30.46 18.60
C PRO A 307 1.21 29.25 18.80
N GLU A 308 0.76 28.34 19.66
CA GLU A 308 1.29 27.00 19.85
C GLU A 308 1.14 26.21 18.54
N VAL A 309 2.26 25.84 17.93
CA VAL A 309 2.30 25.01 16.72
C VAL A 309 1.88 23.60 17.11
N ALA A 310 0.62 23.26 16.87
CA ALA A 310 0.12 21.89 16.97
C ALA A 310 0.79 21.02 15.89
N ALA A 311 1.84 20.30 16.28
CA ALA A 311 2.40 19.23 15.48
C ALA A 311 1.38 18.07 15.38
N THR A 312 0.58 18.08 14.31
CA THR A 312 -0.33 16.98 13.97
C THR A 312 0.48 15.75 13.60
N ASN A 313 0.42 14.72 14.45
CA ASN A 313 1.09 13.43 14.26
C ASN A 313 0.52 12.65 13.06
N SER A 314 1.12 12.81 11.89
CA SER A 314 0.84 12.11 10.63
C SER A 314 1.32 10.64 10.60
N ASN A 315 2.12 10.20 11.59
CA ASN A 315 2.70 8.86 11.61
C ASN A 315 1.74 7.75 12.09
N ALA A 316 0.68 8.09 12.85
CA ALA A 316 -0.26 7.10 13.37
C ALA A 316 -1.22 6.53 12.28
N THR A 317 -1.56 7.35 11.28
CA THR A 317 -2.50 6.99 10.20
C THR A 317 -1.86 6.14 9.09
N ILE A 318 -0.52 6.14 9.00
CA ILE A 318 0.26 5.28 8.08
C ILE A 318 0.36 3.85 8.64
N LEU A 319 0.38 3.71 9.98
CA LEU A 319 0.54 2.42 10.69
C LEU A 319 -0.69 1.51 10.68
N SER A 320 -1.91 2.06 10.69
CA SER A 320 -3.16 1.27 10.73
C SER A 320 -3.44 0.51 9.44
N ALA A 321 -2.58 0.68 8.47
CA ALA A 321 -2.99 0.83 7.10
C ALA A 321 -2.29 -0.19 6.20
N GLN A 322 -1.04 -0.48 6.53
CA GLN A 322 -0.28 -1.61 6.00
C GLN A 322 -0.71 -2.96 6.62
N LYS A 323 -1.63 -2.95 7.59
CA LYS A 323 -2.22 -4.12 8.23
C LYS A 323 -2.96 -5.04 7.23
N GLU A 324 -3.60 -4.50 6.20
CA GLU A 324 -4.44 -5.30 5.28
C GLU A 324 -3.73 -5.92 4.08
N LYS A 325 -2.59 -5.38 3.63
CA LYS A 325 -1.85 -5.93 2.46
C LYS A 325 -1.43 -7.40 2.67
N TRP A 326 -1.23 -7.79 3.93
CA TRP A 326 -0.74 -9.10 4.32
C TRP A 326 -1.80 -9.94 5.07
N ASP A 327 -2.98 -9.40 5.35
CA ASP A 327 -4.05 -10.12 6.06
C ASP A 327 -5.02 -10.84 5.09
N SER A 328 -4.94 -10.59 3.77
CA SER A 328 -5.97 -11.02 2.78
C SER A 328 -5.62 -12.23 1.91
N VAL A 329 -4.41 -12.79 1.96
CA VAL A 329 -4.11 -14.05 1.25
C VAL A 329 -4.72 -15.19 2.06
N ARG A 330 -5.48 -16.11 1.48
CA ARG A 330 -5.93 -17.31 2.21
C ARG A 330 -4.69 -18.18 2.48
N TRP A 331 -4.19 -18.13 3.71
CA TRP A 331 -2.88 -18.64 4.09
C TRP A 331 -2.87 -20.15 4.34
N GLN A 332 -2.82 -20.92 3.26
CA GLN A 332 -2.23 -22.25 3.28
C GLN A 332 -0.94 -22.19 2.47
N HIS A 333 0.20 -21.94 3.11
CA HIS A 333 1.49 -22.06 2.43
C HIS A 333 1.73 -23.55 2.15
N ASN A 334 1.36 -24.00 0.96
CA ASN A 334 1.56 -25.38 0.48
C ASN A 334 1.04 -26.48 1.43
N GLY A 335 -0.05 -26.22 2.16
CA GLY A 335 -0.61 -27.19 3.11
C GLY A 335 0.22 -27.42 4.38
N LYS A 336 1.22 -26.59 4.68
CA LYS A 336 2.06 -26.68 5.89
C LYS A 336 1.47 -25.91 7.09
N ALA A 337 1.93 -26.26 8.29
CA ALA A 337 1.72 -25.51 9.52
C ALA A 337 2.79 -24.42 9.64
N LEU A 338 2.53 -23.28 9.01
CA LEU A 338 3.45 -22.13 8.95
C LEU A 338 3.35 -21.26 10.20
N ILE A 339 4.47 -21.02 10.91
CA ILE A 339 4.59 -19.88 11.81
C ILE A 339 5.16 -18.71 11.03
N GLU A 340 4.41 -17.63 10.91
CA GLU A 340 4.91 -16.38 10.38
C GLU A 340 5.12 -15.38 11.51
N THR A 341 6.36 -14.88 11.66
CA THR A 341 6.73 -13.95 12.72
C THR A 341 7.28 -12.67 12.13
N TRP A 342 6.61 -11.55 12.37
CA TRP A 342 7.11 -10.23 11.98
C TRP A 342 7.54 -9.43 13.19
N VAL A 343 8.69 -8.80 13.07
CA VAL A 343 9.24 -8.00 14.15
C VAL A 343 9.53 -6.60 13.63
N GLY A 344 9.16 -5.61 14.43
CA GLY A 344 9.40 -4.21 14.13
C GLY A 344 10.85 -3.80 14.25
N ARG A 345 11.23 -2.77 13.50
CA ARG A 345 12.60 -2.26 13.50
C ARG A 345 12.85 -1.27 14.63
N SER A 346 11.86 -0.47 15.04
CA SER A 346 12.14 0.66 15.90
C SER A 346 12.56 0.14 17.27
N ALA A 347 13.66 0.69 17.79
CA ALA A 347 14.15 0.30 19.11
C ALA A 347 13.19 0.80 20.19
N VAL A 348 12.84 -0.07 21.12
CA VAL A 348 12.15 0.24 22.37
C VAL A 348 13.01 -0.24 23.52
N ASN A 349 13.28 0.64 24.46
CA ASN A 349 14.11 0.32 25.61
C ASN A 349 13.34 -0.60 26.58
N VAL A 350 13.90 -1.77 26.87
CA VAL A 350 13.40 -2.68 27.93
C VAL A 350 14.28 -2.66 29.16
N GLY A 351 15.35 -1.89 29.15
CA GLY A 351 16.25 -1.71 30.27
C GLY A 351 16.84 -3.03 30.74
N ARG A 352 16.76 -3.28 32.05
CA ARG A 352 17.20 -4.53 32.71
C ARG A 352 16.20 -5.68 32.56
N LEU A 353 15.05 -5.46 31.93
CA LEU A 353 14.04 -6.49 31.72
C LEU A 353 14.41 -7.30 30.46
N THR A 354 15.23 -8.32 30.64
CA THR A 354 15.84 -9.08 29.54
C THR A 354 15.76 -10.59 29.79
N GLY A 355 15.94 -11.38 28.73
CA GLY A 355 15.99 -12.85 28.81
C GLY A 355 14.74 -13.45 29.48
N LYS A 356 14.94 -14.42 30.38
CA LYS A 356 13.86 -15.14 31.07
C LYS A 356 12.92 -14.22 31.86
N LYS A 357 13.46 -13.15 32.47
CA LYS A 357 12.65 -12.19 33.24
C LYS A 357 11.70 -11.43 32.33
N LEU A 358 12.16 -11.07 31.12
CA LEU A 358 11.32 -10.48 30.09
C LEU A 358 10.25 -11.47 29.63
N TYR A 359 10.61 -12.73 29.35
CA TYR A 359 9.63 -13.77 28.98
C TYR A 359 8.51 -13.90 30.02
N GLU A 360 8.85 -14.10 31.30
CA GLU A 360 7.86 -14.30 32.37
C GLU A 360 6.95 -13.07 32.52
N THR A 361 7.53 -11.87 32.45
CA THR A 361 6.78 -10.61 32.55
C THR A 361 5.84 -10.43 31.35
N MET A 362 6.34 -10.60 30.12
CA MET A 362 5.53 -10.43 28.92
C MET A 362 4.44 -11.51 28.83
N LYS A 363 4.74 -12.76 29.18
CA LYS A 363 3.75 -13.83 29.21
C LYS A 363 2.59 -13.51 30.16
N LEU A 364 2.90 -13.16 31.41
CA LEU A 364 1.87 -12.80 32.41
C LEU A 364 1.03 -11.60 31.96
N LEU A 365 1.67 -10.59 31.37
CA LEU A 365 0.96 -9.41 30.88
C LEU A 365 0.08 -9.73 29.66
N LEU A 366 0.56 -10.56 28.73
CA LEU A 366 -0.23 -10.97 27.58
C LEU A 366 -1.44 -11.83 28.02
N GLU A 367 -1.27 -12.71 28.99
CA GLU A 367 -2.38 -13.49 29.58
C GLU A 367 -3.40 -12.60 30.30
N ASP A 368 -2.95 -11.55 31.01
CA ASP A 368 -3.82 -10.55 31.66
C ASP A 368 -4.56 -9.67 30.65
N ARG A 369 -3.85 -9.17 29.63
CA ARG A 369 -4.41 -8.23 28.62
C ARG A 369 -5.23 -8.93 27.55
N CYS A 370 -4.99 -10.22 27.34
CA CYS A 370 -5.67 -11.04 26.37
C CYS A 370 -6.03 -12.38 27.04
N PRO A 371 -7.00 -12.41 27.97
CA PRO A 371 -7.37 -13.64 28.65
C PRO A 371 -8.11 -14.59 27.70
N ASN A 372 -8.01 -15.90 27.94
CA ASN A 372 -8.67 -16.96 27.17
C ASN A 372 -10.19 -17.04 27.44
N ASN A 373 -10.83 -15.93 27.77
CA ASN A 373 -12.15 -15.90 28.38
C ASN A 373 -13.20 -15.27 27.46
N ASP A 374 -12.79 -14.88 26.25
CA ASP A 374 -13.61 -14.10 25.34
C ASP A 374 -14.41 -15.02 24.39
N VAL A 375 -15.74 -14.96 24.48
CA VAL A 375 -16.67 -15.62 23.54
C VAL A 375 -16.36 -15.21 22.09
N SER A 376 -15.76 -14.04 21.91
CA SER A 376 -15.43 -13.50 20.59
C SER A 376 -14.17 -14.08 19.95
N HIS A 377 -13.39 -14.93 20.65
CA HIS A 377 -12.15 -15.51 20.10
C HIS A 377 -11.17 -14.43 19.60
N GLU A 378 -11.25 -13.24 20.20
CA GLU A 378 -10.54 -12.03 19.85
C GLU A 378 -10.25 -11.25 21.13
N CYS A 379 -9.13 -10.54 21.17
CA CYS A 379 -8.85 -9.60 22.25
C CYS A 379 -8.26 -8.31 21.66
N LYS A 380 -8.69 -7.15 22.18
CA LYS A 380 -8.15 -5.83 21.83
C LYS A 380 -7.87 -5.05 23.10
N TYR A 381 -6.59 -4.92 23.42
CA TYR A 381 -6.12 -4.11 24.54
C TYR A 381 -5.39 -2.89 23.99
N GLU A 382 -5.94 -1.70 24.22
CA GLU A 382 -5.30 -0.43 23.86
C GLU A 382 -4.35 0.06 24.95
N TYR A 383 -3.51 1.04 24.64
CA TYR A 383 -2.59 1.62 25.62
C TYR A 383 -3.36 2.19 26.83
N GLY A 384 -3.27 1.50 27.97
CA GLY A 384 -3.78 1.99 29.23
C GLY A 384 -2.85 3.04 29.84
N SER A 385 -3.42 4.13 30.34
CA SER A 385 -2.67 5.18 31.06
C SER A 385 -1.98 4.65 32.33
N ASN A 386 -2.44 3.52 32.87
CA ASN A 386 -1.96 2.93 34.13
C ASN A 386 -1.27 1.56 33.96
N SER A 387 -0.97 1.14 32.72
CA SER A 387 -0.42 -0.20 32.42
C SER A 387 1.02 -0.15 31.92
N GLY A 388 1.85 0.71 32.52
CA GLY A 388 3.28 0.76 32.23
C GLY A 388 4.02 -0.38 32.94
N ILE A 389 4.91 -1.06 32.23
CA ILE A 389 5.90 -1.96 32.80
C ILE A 389 7.08 -1.09 33.21
N ALA A 390 7.36 -1.04 34.51
CA ALA A 390 8.49 -0.29 35.02
C ALA A 390 9.79 -0.85 34.41
N THR A 391 10.55 0.03 33.78
CA THR A 391 11.84 -0.25 33.19
C THR A 391 12.80 0.91 33.47
N SER A 392 14.02 0.80 32.98
CA SER A 392 15.06 1.82 33.12
C SER A 392 15.67 2.10 31.77
N ARG A 393 15.87 3.38 31.44
CA ARG A 393 16.66 3.77 30.27
C ARG A 393 17.94 4.45 30.71
N ILE A 394 18.90 4.56 29.79
CA ILE A 394 20.05 5.45 29.98
C ILE A 394 19.91 6.64 29.03
N THR A 395 20.04 7.86 29.54
CA THR A 395 20.08 9.06 28.71
C THR A 395 21.39 9.19 27.95
N LYS A 396 21.35 9.72 26.71
CA LYS A 396 22.54 9.83 25.85
C LYS A 396 23.65 10.68 26.45
N PHE A 397 23.30 11.78 27.11
CA PHE A 397 24.19 12.63 27.88
C PHE A 397 23.41 13.43 28.92
N PRO A 398 23.83 13.51 30.19
CA PRO A 398 24.82 12.64 30.85
C PRO A 398 24.29 11.20 30.94
N ASN A 399 25.14 10.18 30.92
CA ASN A 399 24.77 8.74 30.98
C ASN A 399 24.11 8.34 32.31
N ILE A 400 22.90 8.83 32.56
CA ILE A 400 22.13 8.65 33.80
C ILE A 400 21.06 7.60 33.56
N ALA A 401 20.91 6.69 34.52
CA ALA A 401 19.76 5.80 34.56
C ALA A 401 18.52 6.58 35.00
N GLU A 402 17.51 6.55 34.17
CA GLU A 402 16.20 7.11 34.47
C GLU A 402 15.16 6.02 34.47
N ASP A 403 14.20 6.12 35.38
CA ASP A 403 13.00 5.30 35.33
C ASP A 403 12.21 5.63 34.05
N ALA A 404 11.72 4.58 33.41
CA ALA A 404 10.88 4.66 32.23
C ALA A 404 9.76 3.63 32.34
N ASN A 405 8.72 3.82 31.55
CA ASN A 405 7.61 2.90 31.45
C ASN A 405 7.48 2.38 30.03
N LEU A 406 7.36 1.05 29.92
CA LEU A 406 7.01 0.39 28.69
C LEU A 406 5.51 0.15 28.65
N HIS A 407 4.83 0.74 27.67
CA HIS A 407 3.42 0.56 27.43
C HIS A 407 3.20 -0.48 26.33
N MET A 408 2.17 -1.29 26.50
CA MET A 408 1.82 -2.38 25.59
C MET A 408 0.40 -2.21 25.06
N LYS A 409 0.23 -2.49 23.77
CA LYS A 409 -1.04 -2.66 23.09
C LYS A 409 -1.06 -4.07 22.49
N VAL A 410 -2.19 -4.76 22.59
CA VAL A 410 -2.35 -6.14 22.14
C VAL A 410 -3.58 -6.25 21.25
N HIS A 411 -3.44 -6.91 20.09
CA HIS A 411 -4.58 -7.36 19.29
C HIS A 411 -4.36 -8.81 18.88
N ALA A 412 -5.24 -9.71 19.28
CA ALA A 412 -5.18 -11.11 18.87
C ALA A 412 -6.52 -11.62 18.37
N LYS A 413 -6.47 -12.64 17.51
CA LYS A 413 -7.60 -13.52 17.16
C LYS A 413 -7.11 -14.96 17.22
N PHE A 414 -7.93 -15.87 17.72
CA PHE A 414 -7.53 -17.27 17.94
C PHE A 414 -8.74 -18.19 17.94
N ASP A 415 -8.64 -19.33 17.25
CA ASP A 415 -9.75 -20.28 17.11
C ASP A 415 -10.13 -20.94 18.45
N ASN A 416 -9.15 -21.22 19.31
CA ASN A 416 -9.37 -21.92 20.58
C ASN A 416 -8.24 -21.63 21.59
N GLY A 417 -8.42 -22.12 22.82
CA GLY A 417 -7.50 -21.87 23.93
C GLY A 417 -6.08 -22.41 23.75
N ASP A 418 -5.91 -23.50 23.01
CA ASP A 418 -4.57 -24.06 22.74
C ASP A 418 -3.79 -23.14 21.79
N ILE A 419 -4.48 -22.63 20.76
CA ILE A 419 -3.90 -21.64 19.83
C ILE A 419 -3.62 -20.32 20.54
N HIS A 420 -4.53 -19.88 21.41
CA HIS A 420 -4.34 -18.69 22.25
C HIS A 420 -3.06 -18.79 23.09
N ALA A 421 -2.93 -19.87 23.85
CA ALA A 421 -1.75 -20.11 24.69
C ALA A 421 -0.47 -20.16 23.86
N LYS A 422 -0.52 -20.78 22.67
CA LYS A 422 0.64 -20.88 21.78
C LYS A 422 1.02 -19.53 21.17
N LEU A 423 0.05 -18.69 20.78
CA LEU A 423 0.32 -17.33 20.28
C LEU A 423 1.00 -16.47 21.35
N ILE A 424 0.52 -16.51 22.60
CA ILE A 424 1.14 -15.81 23.74
C ILE A 424 2.57 -16.31 23.97
N GLU A 425 2.76 -17.63 24.01
CA GLU A 425 4.07 -18.24 24.22
C GLU A 425 5.06 -17.80 23.13
N LEU A 426 4.66 -17.88 21.86
CA LEU A 426 5.51 -17.46 20.74
C LEU A 426 5.88 -15.98 20.85
N ALA A 427 4.91 -15.10 21.08
CA ALA A 427 5.18 -13.66 21.22
C ALA A 427 6.16 -13.37 22.38
N ALA A 428 5.95 -13.97 23.57
CA ALA A 428 6.82 -13.77 24.72
C ALA A 428 8.23 -14.33 24.50
N ARG A 429 8.36 -15.52 23.90
CA ARG A 429 9.67 -16.12 23.58
C ARG A 429 10.42 -15.35 22.51
N THR A 430 9.73 -14.83 21.50
CA THR A 430 10.34 -13.94 20.51
C THR A 430 10.96 -12.74 21.20
N MET A 431 10.23 -12.07 22.10
CA MET A 431 10.75 -10.91 22.84
C MET A 431 11.95 -11.25 23.74
N GLU A 432 11.91 -12.40 24.44
CA GLU A 432 13.06 -12.91 25.19
C GLU A 432 14.27 -13.11 24.29
N SER A 433 14.11 -13.80 23.17
CA SER A 433 15.22 -14.16 22.30
C SER A 433 15.87 -12.95 21.62
N LEU A 434 15.11 -11.87 21.42
CA LEU A 434 15.64 -10.60 20.91
C LEU A 434 16.52 -9.86 21.93
N THR A 435 16.40 -10.18 23.22
CA THR A 435 17.14 -9.53 24.32
C THR A 435 18.14 -10.48 24.99
N SER A 436 18.24 -11.71 24.53
CA SER A 436 19.18 -12.71 25.06
C SER A 436 20.59 -12.60 24.46
N THR A 437 20.78 -11.79 23.42
CA THR A 437 22.08 -11.60 22.76
C THR A 437 22.67 -10.23 23.10
N ALA A 438 24.01 -10.14 23.11
CA ALA A 438 24.71 -8.88 23.33
C ALA A 438 24.48 -7.84 22.20
N GLU A 439 23.83 -8.22 21.09
CA GLU A 439 23.70 -7.38 19.90
C GLU A 439 22.71 -6.23 20.08
N ASN A 440 21.65 -6.47 20.84
CA ASN A 440 20.63 -5.47 21.18
C ASN A 440 20.81 -4.92 22.59
N CYS A 441 21.90 -5.31 23.25
CA CYS A 441 22.21 -4.94 24.61
C CYS A 441 23.46 -4.07 24.65
N TYR A 442 23.52 -3.20 25.65
CA TYR A 442 24.63 -2.29 25.85
C TYR A 442 24.95 -2.16 27.33
N ILE A 443 26.22 -1.92 27.60
CA ILE A 443 26.75 -1.69 28.94
C ILE A 443 27.13 -0.23 29.03
N VAL A 444 26.64 0.44 30.07
CA VAL A 444 27.02 1.81 30.41
C VAL A 444 27.84 1.75 31.70
N PRO A 445 29.00 2.44 31.78
CA PRO A 445 29.80 2.46 33.00
C PRO A 445 28.95 2.83 34.22
N GLY A 446 28.99 1.98 35.25
CA GLY A 446 28.22 2.17 36.49
C GLY A 446 26.80 1.60 36.47
N HIS A 447 26.37 0.94 35.39
CA HIS A 447 25.02 0.36 35.26
C HIS A 447 25.06 -1.10 34.81
N ASP A 448 23.99 -1.84 35.11
CA ASP A 448 23.78 -3.20 34.59
C ASP A 448 23.54 -3.18 33.07
N VAL A 449 23.67 -4.35 32.43
CA VAL A 449 23.30 -4.55 31.02
C VAL A 449 21.87 -4.05 30.78
N GLN A 450 21.72 -3.17 29.80
CA GLN A 450 20.44 -2.70 29.31
C GLN A 450 20.22 -3.26 27.91
N CYS A 451 18.97 -3.52 27.52
CA CYS A 451 18.69 -3.92 26.14
C CYS A 451 17.58 -3.08 25.51
N ASN A 452 17.64 -3.05 24.19
CA ASN A 452 16.57 -2.61 23.32
C ASN A 452 15.87 -3.83 22.73
N MET A 453 14.62 -3.65 22.34
CA MET A 453 13.84 -4.62 21.59
C MET A 453 13.08 -3.93 20.45
N ALA A 454 12.36 -4.72 19.68
CA ALA A 454 11.46 -4.22 18.63
C ALA A 454 10.22 -3.50 19.19
N ASP A 455 9.74 -2.52 18.44
CA ASP A 455 8.51 -1.77 18.71
C ASP A 455 7.22 -2.57 18.49
N PHE A 456 7.28 -3.68 17.76
CA PHE A 456 6.19 -4.64 17.76
C PHE A 456 6.67 -6.06 17.46
N VAL A 457 5.85 -7.03 17.85
CA VAL A 457 5.94 -8.44 17.42
C VAL A 457 4.56 -8.86 16.92
N TYR A 458 4.53 -9.46 15.74
CA TYR A 458 3.33 -10.04 15.12
C TYR A 458 3.58 -11.52 14.86
N ILE A 459 2.73 -12.38 15.39
CA ILE A 459 2.76 -13.82 15.12
C ILE A 459 1.47 -14.16 14.40
N ASN A 460 1.59 -14.84 13.27
CA ASN A 460 0.47 -15.33 12.47
C ASN A 460 0.62 -16.85 12.29
N LEU A 461 -0.44 -17.58 12.59
CA LEU A 461 -0.54 -19.03 12.48
C LEU A 461 -1.62 -19.39 11.45
N PRO A 462 -1.59 -20.60 10.86
CA PRO A 462 -2.53 -20.96 9.80
C PRO A 462 -3.96 -20.96 10.32
N GLU A 463 -4.92 -20.63 9.45
CA GLU A 463 -6.33 -20.68 9.81
C GLU A 463 -6.75 -22.09 10.24
N LEU A 464 -7.59 -22.16 11.29
CA LEU A 464 -8.24 -23.38 11.75
C LEU A 464 -9.74 -23.10 11.75
N ARG A 465 -10.55 -23.96 11.11
CA ARG A 465 -12.02 -23.83 11.07
C ARG A 465 -12.54 -22.45 10.63
N TYR A 466 -11.85 -21.82 9.68
CA TYR A 466 -12.16 -20.47 9.16
C TYR A 466 -11.90 -19.31 10.15
N SER A 467 -11.25 -19.58 11.27
CA SER A 467 -10.80 -18.57 12.23
C SER A 467 -9.36 -18.17 11.93
N ARG A 468 -9.11 -16.86 11.94
CA ARG A 468 -7.74 -16.30 11.87
C ARG A 468 -7.04 -16.48 13.21
N ASN A 469 -5.76 -16.80 13.16
CA ASN A 469 -4.94 -17.08 14.34
C ASN A 469 -3.72 -16.15 14.36
N PHE A 470 -3.81 -15.03 15.05
CA PHE A 470 -2.70 -14.09 15.15
C PHE A 470 -2.64 -13.41 16.51
N ILE A 471 -1.46 -12.91 16.87
CA ILE A 471 -1.26 -11.94 17.95
C ILE A 471 -0.33 -10.84 17.47
N ARG A 472 -0.72 -9.59 17.69
CA ARG A 472 0.09 -8.39 17.53
C ARG A 472 0.31 -7.77 18.90
N VAL A 473 1.57 -7.52 19.22
CA VAL A 473 1.98 -6.81 20.43
C VAL A 473 2.75 -5.57 20.00
N ASP A 474 2.18 -4.39 20.21
CA ASP A 474 2.83 -3.11 19.96
C ASP A 474 3.36 -2.53 21.28
N LEU A 475 4.60 -2.05 21.26
CA LEU A 475 5.33 -1.56 22.41
C LEU A 475 5.72 -0.10 22.22
N LYS A 476 5.63 0.67 23.30
CA LYS A 476 5.98 2.09 23.30
C LYS A 476 6.56 2.48 24.63
N SER A 477 7.72 3.13 24.63
CA SER A 477 8.24 3.77 25.85
C SER A 477 7.60 5.16 26.04
N ASP A 478 7.36 5.54 27.28
CA ASP A 478 6.99 6.91 27.67
C ASP A 478 8.11 7.93 27.38
N LYS A 479 9.35 7.46 27.20
CA LYS A 479 10.51 8.25 26.79
C LYS A 479 10.86 7.95 25.33
N LYS A 480 11.02 9.00 24.52
CA LYS A 480 11.28 8.88 23.07
C LYS A 480 12.74 8.57 22.75
N ASP A 481 13.68 8.96 23.61
CA ASP A 481 15.10 8.75 23.33
C ASP A 481 15.54 7.37 23.81
N VAL A 482 16.04 6.57 22.87
CA VAL A 482 16.63 5.25 23.12
C VAL A 482 18.13 5.36 22.97
N TYR A 483 18.88 4.81 23.92
CA TYR A 483 20.32 4.68 23.83
C TYR A 483 20.70 3.38 23.11
N GLY A 484 21.68 3.45 22.21
CA GLY A 484 22.06 2.33 21.38
C GLY A 484 21.08 2.07 20.23
N GLU A 485 21.29 0.96 19.54
CA GLU A 485 20.52 0.55 18.37
C GLU A 485 19.84 -0.79 18.63
N PHE A 486 18.85 -1.12 17.81
CA PHE A 486 18.29 -2.46 17.71
C PHE A 486 18.77 -3.07 16.39
N LYS A 487 19.63 -4.08 16.47
CA LYS A 487 20.25 -4.78 15.33
C LYS A 487 19.29 -5.83 14.80
N CYS A 488 18.28 -5.29 14.14
CA CYS A 488 17.14 -5.96 13.59
C CYS A 488 17.57 -7.20 12.77
N CYS A 489 18.30 -7.02 11.66
CA CYS A 489 18.54 -8.10 10.71
C CYS A 489 19.45 -9.20 11.26
N ARG A 490 20.46 -8.85 12.08
CA ARG A 490 21.32 -9.83 12.76
C ARG A 490 20.55 -10.73 13.73
N SER A 491 19.46 -10.21 14.30
CA SER A 491 18.66 -10.94 15.29
C SER A 491 17.64 -11.89 14.65
N LEU A 492 17.61 -12.07 13.31
CA LEU A 492 16.54 -12.84 12.64
C LEU A 492 16.62 -14.33 12.94
N ASN A 493 17.84 -14.85 12.96
CA ASN A 493 18.13 -16.23 13.35
C ASN A 493 17.56 -16.57 14.74
N LYS A 494 17.47 -15.60 15.65
CA LYS A 494 16.90 -15.78 16.99
C LYS A 494 15.38 -15.97 16.95
N VAL A 495 14.71 -15.27 16.05
CA VAL A 495 13.28 -15.48 15.79
C VAL A 495 13.05 -16.86 15.17
N ASP A 496 13.91 -17.27 14.23
CA ASP A 496 13.86 -18.60 13.63
C ASP A 496 14.09 -19.72 14.65
N GLU A 497 15.06 -19.56 15.57
CA GLU A 497 15.33 -20.50 16.67
C GLU A 497 14.10 -20.68 17.57
N VAL A 498 13.38 -19.59 17.90
CA VAL A 498 12.12 -19.65 18.67
C VAL A 498 11.05 -20.43 17.92
N ASN A 499 10.90 -20.17 16.61
CA ASN A 499 9.93 -20.87 15.78
C ASN A 499 10.26 -22.37 15.67
N ASP A 500 11.54 -22.71 15.47
CA ASP A 500 12.03 -24.09 15.42
C ASP A 500 11.82 -24.85 16.73
N HIS A 501 12.02 -24.19 17.88
CA HIS A 501 11.76 -24.78 19.17
C HIS A 501 10.29 -25.19 19.36
N ASN A 502 9.38 -24.49 18.68
CA ASN A 502 7.94 -24.76 18.72
C ASN A 502 7.44 -25.68 17.60
N ARG A 503 8.35 -26.20 16.76
CA ARG A 503 8.03 -27.05 15.61
C ARG A 503 7.07 -28.18 15.96
N MET A 504 7.43 -29.01 16.94
CA MET A 504 6.67 -30.22 17.26
C MET A 504 5.24 -29.90 17.72
N ASP A 505 5.08 -28.85 18.52
CA ASP A 505 3.77 -28.42 19.02
C ASP A 505 2.88 -27.92 17.88
N ILE A 506 3.43 -27.12 16.97
CA ILE A 506 2.71 -26.60 15.81
C ILE A 506 2.33 -27.73 14.84
N GLN A 507 3.22 -28.69 14.60
CA GLN A 507 2.89 -29.88 13.79
C GLN A 507 1.74 -30.67 14.42
N LYS A 508 1.76 -30.83 15.74
CA LYS A 508 0.72 -31.53 16.48
C LYS A 508 -0.62 -30.79 16.44
N LEU A 509 -0.62 -29.46 16.61
CA LEU A 509 -1.82 -28.63 16.61
C LEU A 509 -2.53 -28.61 15.24
N TRP A 510 -1.78 -28.60 14.14
CA TRP A 510 -2.35 -28.52 12.78
C TRP A 510 -2.38 -29.85 12.01
N GLY A 511 -1.74 -30.91 12.52
CA GLY A 511 -1.64 -32.20 11.83
C GLY A 511 -0.90 -32.11 10.49
N LYS A 512 0.03 -31.17 10.36
CA LYS A 512 0.70 -30.80 9.10
C LYS A 512 2.22 -30.68 9.30
N GLU A 513 2.97 -30.74 8.20
CA GLU A 513 4.40 -30.48 8.23
C GLU A 513 4.68 -29.02 8.65
N PHE A 514 5.70 -28.80 9.48
CA PHE A 514 6.08 -27.48 9.94
C PHE A 514 6.74 -26.64 8.85
N SER A 515 6.47 -25.34 8.87
CA SER A 515 7.24 -24.34 8.16
C SER A 515 7.32 -23.07 9.01
N ARG A 516 8.28 -22.19 8.72
CA ARG A 516 8.39 -20.89 9.36
C ARG A 516 8.79 -19.83 8.35
N ASP A 517 8.41 -18.60 8.63
CA ASP A 517 8.80 -17.42 7.89
C ASP A 517 8.98 -16.26 8.87
N ALA A 518 10.23 -15.89 9.16
CA ALA A 518 10.55 -14.78 10.03
C ALA A 518 10.91 -13.55 9.18
N LYS A 519 10.27 -12.42 9.47
CA LYS A 519 10.48 -11.14 8.76
C LYS A 519 10.76 -10.03 9.75
N TYR A 520 11.62 -9.12 9.34
CA TYR A 520 11.75 -7.81 9.98
C TYR A 520 11.21 -6.75 9.08
N LEU A 521 10.43 -5.84 9.64
CA LEU A 521 9.77 -4.80 8.87
C LEU A 521 10.41 -3.44 9.15
N ILE A 522 11.06 -2.90 8.12
CA ILE A 522 11.57 -1.54 8.08
C ILE A 522 10.42 -0.64 7.65
N ALA A 523 9.99 0.25 8.54
CA ALA A 523 8.85 1.15 8.31
C ALA A 523 7.59 0.43 7.79
N PHE A 524 7.40 -0.85 8.17
CA PHE A 524 6.28 -1.68 7.72
C PHE A 524 6.18 -1.88 6.19
N GLN A 525 7.26 -1.61 5.44
CA GLN A 525 7.27 -1.64 3.97
C GLN A 525 8.25 -2.64 3.40
N THR A 526 9.44 -2.73 3.98
CA THR A 526 10.55 -3.47 3.38
C THR A 526 11.08 -4.49 4.38
N THR A 527 11.38 -5.69 3.89
CA THR A 527 12.03 -6.73 4.69
C THR A 527 13.54 -6.55 4.72
N CYS A 528 14.20 -7.06 5.76
CA CYS A 528 15.67 -7.16 5.76
C CYS A 528 16.21 -7.88 4.50
N GLY A 529 15.52 -8.92 4.02
CA GLY A 529 15.92 -9.65 2.82
C GLY A 529 15.86 -8.80 1.55
N GLU A 530 14.86 -7.93 1.42
CA GLU A 530 14.72 -6.99 0.30
C GLU A 530 15.74 -5.84 0.37
N CYS A 531 16.24 -5.52 1.56
CA CYS A 531 17.15 -4.39 1.81
C CYS A 531 18.64 -4.81 1.88
N GLY A 532 18.94 -6.11 1.98
CA GLY A 532 20.31 -6.65 2.02
C GLY A 532 20.99 -6.63 3.39
N SER A 533 22.30 -6.91 3.46
CA SER A 533 23.05 -7.01 4.72
C SER A 533 23.39 -5.66 5.38
N LYS A 534 23.15 -4.54 4.69
CA LYS A 534 23.50 -3.19 5.17
C LYS A 534 22.38 -2.48 5.95
N CYS A 535 21.22 -3.11 6.11
CA CYS A 535 20.08 -2.49 6.78
C CYS A 535 20.34 -2.16 8.25
N ASP A 536 21.23 -2.88 8.94
CA ASP A 536 21.56 -2.59 10.33
C ASP A 536 22.29 -1.24 10.49
N SER A 537 23.02 -0.78 9.46
CA SER A 537 23.82 0.47 9.49
C SER A 537 23.10 1.71 8.95
N CYS A 538 22.06 1.56 8.12
CA CYS A 538 21.51 2.67 7.34
C CYS A 538 20.28 3.36 7.98
N GLY A 539 19.92 3.04 9.23
CA GLY A 539 18.72 3.60 9.85
C GLY A 539 17.47 3.38 8.99
N TRP A 540 16.53 4.33 8.92
CA TRP A 540 15.21 4.14 8.26
C TRP A 540 15.23 3.86 6.74
N GLN A 541 16.40 3.78 6.08
CA GLN A 541 16.53 3.66 4.62
C GLN A 541 17.21 2.34 4.21
N CYS A 542 16.80 1.83 3.05
CA CYS A 542 17.45 0.74 2.34
C CYS A 542 18.50 1.33 1.38
N ASP A 543 19.59 0.61 1.11
CA ASP A 543 20.82 1.11 0.45
C ASP A 543 20.62 1.88 -0.85
N ASP A 544 19.57 1.60 -1.62
CA ASP A 544 19.31 2.28 -2.91
C ASP A 544 18.98 3.79 -2.74
N VAL A 545 18.82 4.26 -1.50
CA VAL A 545 18.58 5.66 -1.10
C VAL A 545 19.72 6.23 -0.23
N CYS A 546 20.83 5.51 -0.05
CA CYS A 546 22.05 6.01 0.60
C CYS A 546 23.11 6.39 -0.46
N PRO A 547 22.99 7.54 -1.14
CA PRO A 547 24.11 8.07 -1.89
C PRO A 547 25.16 8.52 -0.87
N ASP A 548 26.36 7.98 -1.03
CA ASP A 548 27.57 8.28 -0.28
C ASP A 548 27.70 7.62 1.10
N HIS A 549 28.90 7.08 1.32
CA HIS A 549 29.36 6.23 2.42
C HIS A 549 29.39 6.90 3.81
N ASP A 550 28.30 7.54 4.25
CA ASP A 550 28.20 8.19 5.56
C ASP A 550 27.19 7.51 6.52
N CYS A 551 27.16 6.17 6.50
CA CYS A 551 26.58 5.40 7.59
C CYS A 551 27.60 5.38 8.76
N LYS A 552 27.28 6.12 9.83
CA LYS A 552 28.13 6.24 11.04
C LYS A 552 28.26 4.94 11.83
#